data_AF-A0A2C9GRT6-F1
#
_entry.id   AF-A0A2C9GRT6-F1
#
_cell.length_a   1.000
_cell.length_b   1.000
_cell.length_c   1.000
_cell.angle_alpha   90.00
_cell.angle_beta   90.00
_cell.angle_gamma   90.00
#
_symmetry.space_group_name_H-M   'P 1'
#
loop_
_entity.id
_entity.type
_entity.pdbx_description
1 polymer ?
#
loop_
_entity_poly.entity_id
_entity_poly.type
_entity_poly.pdbx_seq_one_letter_code
_entity_poly.pdbx_strand_id
1 'polypeptide(L)'
;MLSFVFVASIIVGLVSSQPPAPDASCFQPTAVTAEDCCKIPKPIDNAIMEKCRAENPKPGQMPAPGVPRTEGCCIVQCAMMETGGFVNNALNTDAIKRSMASTLGADPNFGSLVNGAVDTCARQIQNDPAYSVAPISSSPDRAGCSFIPQGFVNCLYTALFKSCPAATWTESSDCQALKTKLDSGCPFFLLMGRGPRN
;
A
#
# COMPACT_ATOMS: atom_id res chain seq x y z
N MET A 1 40.34 -41.68 -25.23
CA MET A 1 39.41 -40.71 -25.85
C MET A 1 38.50 -40.19 -24.74
N LEU A 2 38.68 -38.94 -24.31
CA LEU A 2 37.89 -38.32 -23.24
C LEU A 2 36.54 -37.85 -23.80
N SER A 3 35.44 -38.38 -23.26
CA SER A 3 34.09 -37.87 -23.52
C SER A 3 33.82 -36.67 -22.60
N PHE A 4 33.65 -35.50 -23.19
CA PHE A 4 33.14 -34.29 -22.51
C PHE A 4 31.61 -34.33 -22.54
N VAL A 5 30.99 -34.52 -21.38
CA VAL A 5 29.54 -34.29 -21.19
C VAL A 5 29.37 -32.86 -20.69
N PHE A 6 28.90 -31.97 -21.56
CA PHE A 6 28.46 -30.62 -21.18
C PHE A 6 27.07 -30.72 -20.57
N VAL A 7 26.98 -30.60 -19.23
CA VAL A 7 25.71 -30.45 -18.52
C VAL A 7 25.32 -28.98 -18.55
N ALA A 8 24.42 -28.62 -19.47
CA ALA A 8 23.80 -27.29 -19.50
C ALA A 8 22.75 -27.20 -18.39
N SER A 9 23.10 -26.58 -17.26
CA SER A 9 22.16 -26.27 -16.19
C SER A 9 21.37 -25.00 -16.54
N ILE A 10 20.14 -25.17 -17.02
CA ILE A 10 19.19 -24.05 -17.17
C ILE A 10 18.66 -23.74 -15.76
N ILE A 11 19.23 -22.73 -15.11
CA ILE A 11 18.63 -22.14 -13.92
C ILE A 11 17.46 -21.28 -14.41
N VAL A 12 16.25 -21.85 -14.40
CA VAL A 12 15.02 -21.06 -14.46
C VAL A 12 14.90 -20.36 -13.11
N GLY A 13 15.53 -19.20 -12.99
CA GLY A 13 15.28 -18.31 -11.86
C GLY A 13 13.81 -17.93 -11.88
N LEU A 14 13.07 -18.33 -10.84
CA LEU A 14 11.78 -17.73 -10.53
C LEU A 14 12.05 -16.25 -10.27
N VAL A 15 11.94 -15.43 -11.32
CA VAL A 15 11.86 -13.99 -11.18
C VAL A 15 10.54 -13.75 -10.45
N SER A 16 10.59 -13.65 -9.13
CA SER A 16 9.48 -13.11 -8.34
C SER A 16 9.25 -11.71 -8.89
N SER A 17 8.20 -11.55 -9.69
CA SER A 17 7.81 -10.26 -10.22
C SER A 17 7.28 -9.41 -9.06
N GLN A 18 7.70 -8.15 -9.01
CA GLN A 18 7.12 -7.13 -8.13
C GLN A 18 5.59 -7.08 -8.28
N PRO A 19 4.84 -6.45 -7.35
CA PRO A 19 3.39 -6.37 -7.45
C PRO A 19 3.04 -5.75 -8.81
N PRO A 20 2.06 -6.31 -9.54
CA PRO A 20 1.73 -5.83 -10.87
C PRO A 20 1.36 -4.35 -10.82
N ALA A 21 1.70 -3.63 -11.87
CA ALA A 21 1.26 -2.24 -12.01
C ALA A 21 -0.28 -2.19 -11.97
N PRO A 22 -0.88 -1.19 -11.33
CA PRO A 22 -2.31 -0.98 -11.44
C PRO A 22 -2.70 -0.81 -12.90
N ASP A 23 -3.85 -1.39 -13.28
CA ASP A 23 -4.41 -1.22 -14.61
C ASP A 23 -4.60 0.26 -14.95
N ALA A 24 -4.47 0.62 -16.22
CA ALA A 24 -4.62 2.00 -16.68
C ALA A 24 -6.00 2.59 -16.33
N SER A 25 -7.05 1.76 -16.25
CA SER A 25 -8.39 2.18 -15.81
C SER A 25 -8.43 2.69 -14.37
N CYS A 26 -7.48 2.27 -13.52
CA CYS A 26 -7.38 2.73 -12.13
C CYS A 26 -6.97 4.21 -12.02
N PHE A 27 -6.42 4.78 -13.09
CA PHE A 27 -6.02 6.18 -13.16
C PHE A 27 -7.09 7.10 -13.77
N GLN A 28 -8.22 6.53 -14.21
CA GLN A 28 -9.33 7.33 -14.71
C GLN A 28 -9.93 8.19 -13.59
N PRO A 29 -10.20 9.49 -13.82
CA PRO A 29 -10.80 10.38 -12.84
C PRO A 29 -12.11 9.82 -12.27
N THR A 30 -12.41 10.20 -11.03
CA THR A 30 -13.67 9.88 -10.36
C THR A 30 -14.36 11.16 -9.92
N ALA A 31 -15.69 11.17 -9.90
CA ALA A 31 -16.48 12.33 -9.48
C ALA A 31 -16.32 12.65 -7.98
N VAL A 32 -16.10 11.60 -7.18
CA VAL A 32 -15.88 11.67 -5.73
C VAL A 32 -14.57 10.97 -5.38
N THR A 33 -14.00 11.31 -4.23
CA THR A 33 -12.85 10.62 -3.64
C THR A 33 -13.28 9.67 -2.54
N ALA A 34 -12.38 8.77 -2.14
CA ALA A 34 -12.62 7.89 -1.00
C ALA A 34 -12.95 8.66 0.29
N GLU A 35 -12.34 9.84 0.49
CA GLU A 35 -12.60 10.69 1.65
C GLU A 35 -13.99 11.35 1.60
N ASP A 36 -14.58 11.54 0.43
CA ASP A 36 -15.96 12.04 0.28
C ASP A 36 -17.00 10.96 0.62
N CYS A 37 -16.63 9.69 0.44
CA CYS A 37 -17.51 8.54 0.61
C CYS A 37 -17.47 7.91 2.00
N CYS A 38 -16.30 7.87 2.63
CA CYS A 38 -16.13 7.25 3.94
C CYS A 38 -15.11 8.04 4.78
N LYS A 39 -15.55 8.54 5.93
CA LYS A 39 -14.68 9.29 6.86
C LYS A 39 -13.89 8.34 7.75
N ILE A 40 -12.86 7.71 7.19
CA ILE A 40 -11.94 6.84 7.93
C ILE A 40 -10.96 7.73 8.76
N PRO A 41 -10.91 7.58 10.09
CA PRO A 41 -9.94 8.29 10.92
C PRO A 41 -8.49 8.05 10.46
N LYS A 42 -7.66 9.10 10.51
CA LYS A 42 -6.23 9.00 10.19
C LYS A 42 -5.48 8.44 11.40
N PRO A 43 -4.79 7.30 11.29
CA PRO A 43 -4.16 6.67 12.44
C PRO A 43 -2.79 7.24 12.80
N ILE A 44 -2.06 7.74 11.82
CA ILE A 44 -0.70 8.28 12.03
C ILE A 44 -0.81 9.77 12.33
N ASP A 45 -0.07 10.19 13.34
CA ASP A 45 0.05 11.60 13.73
C ASP A 45 0.53 12.47 12.56
N ASN A 46 -0.04 13.67 12.43
CA ASN A 46 0.28 14.57 11.34
C ASN A 46 1.76 15.00 11.35
N ALA A 47 2.38 15.20 12.51
CA ALA A 47 3.79 15.58 12.61
C ALA A 47 4.70 14.46 12.08
N ILE A 48 4.37 13.19 12.34
CA ILE A 48 5.10 12.04 11.76
C ILE A 48 4.95 12.07 10.23
N MET A 49 3.73 12.27 9.73
CA MET A 49 3.49 12.32 8.29
C MET A 49 4.20 13.50 7.61
N GLU A 50 4.28 14.65 8.26
CA GLU A 50 5.00 15.83 7.77
C GLU A 50 6.51 15.61 7.74
N LYS A 51 7.09 15.05 8.82
CA LYS A 51 8.49 14.63 8.88
C LYS A 51 8.83 13.69 7.72
N CYS A 52 8.03 12.63 7.54
CA CYS A 52 8.29 11.64 6.49
C CYS A 52 8.14 12.21 5.07
N ARG A 53 7.26 13.20 4.86
CA ARG A 53 7.16 13.91 3.57
C ARG A 53 8.38 14.80 3.31
N ALA A 54 8.91 15.45 4.34
CA ALA A 54 10.08 16.30 4.22
C ALA A 54 11.34 15.48 3.87
N GLU A 55 11.51 14.32 4.50
CA GLU A 55 12.65 13.42 4.26
C GLU A 55 12.54 12.65 2.94
N ASN A 56 11.32 12.47 2.42
CA ASN A 56 11.05 11.71 1.20
C ASN A 56 10.28 12.56 0.19
N PRO A 57 10.93 13.57 -0.41
CA PRO A 57 10.29 14.43 -1.40
C PRO A 57 9.78 13.58 -2.57
N LYS A 58 8.64 14.00 -3.14
CA LYS A 58 8.05 13.29 -4.27
C LYS A 58 9.02 13.30 -5.46
N PRO A 59 9.16 12.18 -6.18
CA PRO A 59 9.92 12.18 -7.42
C PRO A 59 9.33 13.20 -8.39
N GLY A 60 10.21 13.89 -9.14
CA GLY A 60 9.81 14.93 -10.09
C GLY A 60 8.88 14.42 -11.19
N GLN A 61 8.92 13.12 -11.46
CA GLN A 61 8.02 12.44 -12.39
C GLN A 61 7.48 11.16 -11.75
N MET A 62 6.15 10.98 -11.81
CA MET A 62 5.52 9.72 -11.45
C MET A 62 5.65 8.73 -12.61
N PRO A 63 5.79 7.42 -12.35
CA PRO A 63 5.69 6.39 -13.39
C PRO A 63 4.40 6.55 -14.19
N ALA A 64 4.47 6.33 -15.50
CA ALA A 64 3.29 6.34 -16.36
C ALA A 64 2.29 5.24 -15.92
N PRO A 65 0.98 5.42 -16.16
CA PRO A 65 -0.02 4.39 -15.92
C PRO A 65 0.37 3.05 -16.54
N GLY A 66 0.15 1.95 -15.80
CA GLY A 66 0.52 0.59 -16.24
C GLY A 66 2.03 0.27 -16.18
N VAL A 67 2.90 1.23 -15.84
CA VAL A 67 4.33 0.96 -15.64
C VAL A 67 4.56 0.51 -14.19
N PRO A 68 5.20 -0.65 -13.98
CA PRO A 68 5.53 -1.11 -12.63
C PRO A 68 6.44 -0.11 -11.90
N ARG A 69 6.17 0.11 -10.61
CA ARG A 69 7.07 0.88 -9.75
C ARG A 69 8.30 0.05 -9.43
N THR A 70 9.46 0.70 -9.32
CA THR A 70 10.72 0.05 -8.93
C THR A 70 10.87 -0.08 -7.41
N GLU A 71 10.06 0.64 -6.64
CA GLU A 71 10.04 0.60 -5.17
C GLU A 71 8.65 0.96 -4.62
N GLY A 72 8.46 0.68 -3.32
CA GLY A 72 7.29 1.11 -2.57
C GLY A 72 7.33 2.58 -2.16
N CYS A 73 6.29 3.01 -1.46
CA CYS A 73 6.16 4.39 -1.00
C CYS A 73 7.03 4.67 0.22
N CYS A 74 8.12 5.41 0.04
CA CYS A 74 9.04 5.77 1.12
C CYS A 74 8.41 6.57 2.26
N ILE A 75 7.42 7.44 1.95
CA ILE A 75 6.68 8.17 2.98
C ILE A 75 5.93 7.20 3.90
N VAL A 76 5.32 6.16 3.33
CA VAL A 76 4.61 5.14 4.10
C VAL A 76 5.58 4.27 4.89
N GLN A 77 6.69 3.85 4.28
CA GLN A 77 7.74 3.11 5.00
C GLN A 77 8.26 3.90 6.20
N CYS A 78 8.62 5.18 6.00
CA CYS A 78 9.07 6.07 7.07
C CYS A 78 8.04 6.13 8.20
N ALA A 79 6.76 6.40 7.90
CA ALA A 79 5.73 6.50 8.93
C ALA A 79 5.55 5.19 9.72
N MET A 80 5.67 4.04 9.05
CA MET A 80 5.60 2.74 9.70
C MET A 80 6.86 2.42 10.53
N MET A 81 8.03 2.91 10.13
CA MET A 81 9.25 2.80 10.94
C MET A 81 9.19 3.67 12.18
N GLU A 82 8.75 4.94 12.06
CA GLU A 82 8.60 5.88 13.18
C GLU A 82 7.63 5.38 14.25
N THR A 83 6.60 4.65 13.84
CA THR A 83 5.63 4.03 14.76
C THR A 83 6.02 2.62 15.21
N GLY A 84 7.17 2.11 14.76
CA GLY A 84 7.64 0.75 15.04
C GLY A 84 6.85 -0.36 14.36
N GLY A 85 5.90 -0.01 13.47
CA GLY A 85 5.07 -0.94 12.71
C GLY A 85 5.78 -1.66 11.57
N PHE A 86 6.97 -1.22 11.16
CA PHE A 86 7.80 -1.89 10.17
C PHE A 86 9.28 -1.85 10.56
N VAL A 87 9.89 -3.01 10.74
CA VAL A 87 11.29 -3.17 11.18
C VAL A 87 11.88 -4.41 10.50
N ASN A 88 13.14 -4.35 10.08
CA ASN A 88 13.86 -5.50 9.48
C ASN A 88 13.09 -6.19 8.33
N ASN A 89 12.48 -5.39 7.45
CA ASN A 89 11.67 -5.87 6.33
C ASN A 89 10.44 -6.71 6.73
N ALA A 90 9.91 -6.55 7.95
CA ALA A 90 8.73 -7.23 8.44
C ALA A 90 7.76 -6.26 9.11
N LEU A 91 6.45 -6.56 9.03
CA LEU A 91 5.42 -5.80 9.75
C LEU A 91 5.37 -6.27 11.20
N ASN A 92 5.34 -5.32 12.13
CA ASN A 92 5.07 -5.56 13.54
C ASN A 92 3.59 -5.24 13.83
N THR A 93 2.74 -6.26 13.76
CA THR A 93 1.28 -6.10 13.92
C THR A 93 0.90 -5.53 15.28
N ASP A 94 1.61 -5.87 16.36
CA ASP A 94 1.34 -5.34 17.69
C ASP A 94 1.68 -3.85 17.80
N ALA A 95 2.78 -3.41 17.19
CA ALA A 95 3.10 -1.98 17.12
C ALA A 95 2.08 -1.23 16.25
N ILE A 96 1.66 -1.80 15.11
CA ILE A 96 0.63 -1.21 14.23
C ILE A 96 -0.70 -1.06 14.97
N LYS A 97 -1.18 -2.10 15.66
CA LYS A 97 -2.44 -2.03 16.43
C LYS A 97 -2.34 -0.97 17.52
N ARG A 98 -1.21 -0.91 18.23
CA ARG A 98 -0.98 0.13 19.25
C ARG A 98 -0.96 1.53 18.66
N SER A 99 -0.33 1.76 17.52
CA SER A 99 -0.30 3.09 16.89
C SER A 99 -1.68 3.56 16.42
N MET A 100 -2.61 2.63 16.17
CA MET A 100 -3.99 2.91 15.76
C MET A 100 -4.97 2.98 16.93
N ALA A 101 -4.56 2.60 18.14
CA ALA A 101 -5.48 2.36 19.26
C ALA A 101 -6.25 3.62 19.70
N SER A 102 -5.60 4.79 19.72
CA SER A 102 -6.23 6.05 20.12
C SER A 102 -7.03 6.73 19.02
N THR A 103 -7.01 6.19 17.79
CA THR A 103 -7.68 6.76 16.61
C THR A 103 -8.71 5.76 16.10
N LEU A 104 -8.33 4.93 15.14
CA LEU A 104 -9.22 3.92 14.56
C LEU A 104 -9.71 2.91 15.59
N GLY A 105 -8.86 2.52 16.57
CA GLY A 105 -9.22 1.57 17.62
C GLY A 105 -10.20 2.12 18.66
N ALA A 106 -10.22 3.44 18.87
CA ALA A 106 -11.12 4.13 19.79
C ALA A 106 -12.40 4.63 19.09
N ASP A 107 -12.43 4.61 17.76
CA ASP A 107 -13.57 5.07 16.97
C ASP A 107 -14.74 4.06 17.10
N PRO A 108 -15.96 4.52 17.44
CA PRO A 108 -17.10 3.63 17.65
C PRO A 108 -17.57 2.92 16.37
N ASN A 109 -17.23 3.44 15.19
CA ASN A 109 -17.59 2.85 13.91
C ASN A 109 -16.52 1.87 13.43
N PHE A 110 -15.24 2.16 13.66
CA PHE A 110 -14.13 1.37 13.11
C PHE A 110 -13.43 0.42 14.09
N GLY A 111 -13.49 0.67 15.41
CA GLY A 111 -12.65 -0.02 16.39
C GLY A 111 -12.72 -1.55 16.35
N SER A 112 -13.91 -2.11 16.10
CA SER A 112 -14.12 -3.56 15.99
C SER A 112 -13.55 -4.18 14.71
N LEU A 113 -13.31 -3.39 13.66
CA LEU A 113 -12.81 -3.85 12.36
C LEU A 113 -11.29 -3.87 12.29
N VAL A 114 -10.63 -2.94 13.00
CA VAL A 114 -9.21 -2.59 12.79
C VAL A 114 -8.29 -3.77 13.05
N ASN A 115 -8.41 -4.45 14.17
CA ASN A 115 -7.48 -5.54 14.52
C ASN A 115 -7.55 -6.70 13.53
N GLY A 116 -8.77 -7.09 13.13
CA GLY A 116 -8.97 -8.14 12.13
C GLY A 116 -8.42 -7.75 10.76
N ALA A 117 -8.62 -6.49 10.34
CA ALA A 117 -8.07 -5.97 9.09
C ALA A 117 -6.53 -5.93 9.12
N VAL A 118 -5.91 -5.50 10.24
CA VAL A 118 -4.45 -5.52 10.42
C VAL A 118 -3.89 -6.94 10.27
N ASP A 119 -4.46 -7.92 10.98
CA ASP A 119 -3.94 -9.29 10.94
C ASP A 119 -4.10 -9.94 9.56
N THR A 120 -5.23 -9.68 8.90
CA THR A 120 -5.51 -10.19 7.56
C THR A 120 -4.55 -9.59 6.54
N CYS A 121 -4.40 -8.27 6.53
CA CYS A 121 -3.54 -7.57 5.59
C CYS A 121 -2.05 -7.84 5.83
N ALA A 122 -1.61 -7.93 7.08
CA ALA A 122 -0.21 -8.28 7.37
C ALA A 122 0.12 -9.68 6.86
N ARG A 123 -0.76 -10.66 7.09
CA ARG A 123 -0.59 -12.02 6.57
C ARG A 123 -0.58 -12.06 5.04
N GLN A 124 -1.52 -11.38 4.40
CA GLN A 124 -1.62 -11.34 2.94
C GLN A 124 -0.33 -10.79 2.31
N ILE A 125 0.15 -9.66 2.82
CA ILE A 125 1.30 -8.96 2.23
C ILE A 125 2.62 -9.66 2.53
N GLN A 126 2.80 -10.19 3.75
CA GLN A 126 4.05 -10.90 4.08
C GLN A 126 4.16 -12.26 3.39
N ASN A 127 3.04 -12.91 3.07
CA ASN A 127 3.05 -14.20 2.39
C ASN A 127 3.09 -14.09 0.85
N ASP A 128 2.91 -12.90 0.30
CA ASP A 128 2.96 -12.67 -1.14
C ASP A 128 4.39 -12.32 -1.58
N PRO A 129 5.07 -13.20 -2.35
CA PRO A 129 6.45 -12.98 -2.77
C PRO A 129 6.61 -11.73 -3.64
N ALA A 130 5.53 -11.24 -4.26
CA ALA A 130 5.58 -10.01 -5.04
C ALA A 130 6.03 -8.80 -4.20
N TYR A 131 5.70 -8.77 -2.90
CA TYR A 131 6.10 -7.67 -2.00
C TYR A 131 7.49 -7.82 -1.42
N SER A 132 8.12 -9.00 -1.55
CA SER A 132 9.44 -9.30 -0.98
C SER A 132 10.60 -9.05 -1.95
N VAL A 133 10.31 -8.56 -3.16
CA VAL A 133 11.31 -8.21 -4.16
C VAL A 133 12.22 -7.08 -3.65
N ALA A 134 13.51 -7.15 -4.01
CA ALA A 134 14.47 -6.11 -3.65
C ALA A 134 14.11 -4.79 -4.36
N PRO A 135 13.83 -3.70 -3.63
CA PRO A 135 13.43 -2.44 -4.24
C PRO A 135 14.62 -1.72 -4.87
N ILE A 136 14.38 -1.08 -6.01
CA ILE A 136 15.35 -0.23 -6.71
C ILE A 136 14.92 1.22 -6.53
N SER A 137 15.79 1.99 -5.87
CA SER A 137 15.56 3.40 -5.59
C SER A 137 15.35 4.22 -6.86
N SER A 138 14.39 5.14 -6.82
CA SER A 138 14.23 6.17 -7.85
C SER A 138 15.22 7.34 -7.69
N SER A 139 16.06 7.32 -6.65
CA SER A 139 17.07 8.35 -6.34
C SER A 139 18.43 7.69 -6.10
N PRO A 140 19.52 8.27 -6.64
CA PRO A 140 20.86 7.71 -6.43
C PRO A 140 21.34 7.80 -4.98
N ASP A 141 20.75 8.68 -4.16
CA ASP A 141 21.25 9.05 -2.83
C ASP A 141 20.68 8.20 -1.69
N ARG A 142 19.80 7.24 -1.99
CA ARG A 142 19.18 6.37 -0.98
C ARG A 142 18.91 4.97 -1.51
N ALA A 143 18.73 4.03 -0.57
CA ALA A 143 18.21 2.71 -0.87
C ALA A 143 16.73 2.78 -1.29
N GLY A 144 16.29 1.78 -2.06
CA GLY A 144 14.90 1.63 -2.46
C GLY A 144 14.01 1.28 -1.25
N CYS A 145 12.78 1.77 -1.26
CA CYS A 145 11.81 1.48 -0.21
C CYS A 145 11.05 0.18 -0.49
N SER A 146 10.87 -0.63 0.54
CA SER A 146 10.15 -1.89 0.48
C SER A 146 8.71 -1.69 0.00
N PHE A 147 8.21 -2.67 -0.75
CA PHE A 147 6.81 -2.69 -1.20
C PHE A 147 5.85 -3.06 -0.06
N ILE A 148 6.33 -3.72 1.00
CA ILE A 148 5.52 -4.24 2.11
C ILE A 148 4.70 -3.13 2.81
N PRO A 149 5.28 -2.01 3.28
CA PRO A 149 4.50 -0.95 3.94
C PRO A 149 3.36 -0.40 3.09
N GLN A 150 3.63 -0.11 1.81
CA GLN A 150 2.61 0.41 0.90
C GLN A 150 1.52 -0.64 0.63
N GLY A 151 1.90 -1.90 0.41
CA GLY A 151 0.97 -3.01 0.22
C GLY A 151 0.05 -3.18 1.42
N PHE A 152 0.61 -3.18 2.62
CA PHE A 152 -0.12 -3.30 3.88
C PHE A 152 -1.13 -2.17 4.06
N VAL A 153 -0.69 -0.91 3.92
CA VAL A 153 -1.57 0.25 4.07
C VAL A 153 -2.67 0.23 3.01
N ASN A 154 -2.35 -0.12 1.77
CA ASN A 154 -3.36 -0.25 0.72
C ASN A 154 -4.42 -1.30 1.09
N CYS A 155 -4.00 -2.49 1.51
CA CYS A 155 -4.93 -3.54 1.95
C CYS A 155 -5.81 -3.07 3.12
N LEU A 156 -5.20 -2.47 4.14
CA LEU A 156 -5.90 -2.04 5.35
C LEU A 156 -6.99 -1.02 5.01
N TYR A 157 -6.66 0.02 4.24
CA TYR A 157 -7.64 1.04 3.87
C TYR A 157 -8.69 0.51 2.88
N THR A 158 -8.34 -0.41 1.98
CA THR A 158 -9.32 -1.11 1.15
C THR A 158 -10.33 -1.88 2.02
N ALA A 159 -9.86 -2.62 3.03
CA ALA A 159 -10.73 -3.36 3.93
C ALA A 159 -11.66 -2.42 4.72
N LEU A 160 -11.12 -1.36 5.32
CA LEU A 160 -11.91 -0.39 6.09
C LEU A 160 -12.92 0.36 5.21
N PHE A 161 -12.55 0.72 3.98
CA PHE A 161 -13.45 1.42 3.05
C PHE A 161 -14.58 0.52 2.54
N LYS A 162 -14.27 -0.73 2.18
CA LYS A 162 -15.29 -1.69 1.73
C LYS A 162 -16.28 -1.99 2.84
N SER A 163 -15.79 -2.08 4.08
CA SER A 163 -16.59 -2.30 5.29
C SER A 163 -16.99 -1.00 5.99
N CYS A 164 -16.98 0.14 5.29
CA CYS A 164 -17.33 1.42 5.89
C CYS A 164 -18.72 1.37 6.54
N PRO A 165 -18.84 1.69 7.84
CA PRO A 165 -20.12 1.66 8.52
C PRO A 165 -21.11 2.68 7.96
N ALA A 166 -22.39 2.31 7.92
CA ALA A 166 -23.47 3.13 7.37
C ALA A 166 -23.54 4.53 8.02
N ALA A 167 -23.19 4.64 9.31
CA ALA A 167 -23.16 5.91 10.04
C ALA A 167 -22.16 6.94 9.48
N THR A 168 -21.13 6.48 8.77
CA THR A 168 -20.04 7.31 8.21
C THR A 168 -19.93 7.20 6.69
N TRP A 169 -20.86 6.48 6.07
CA TRP A 169 -20.87 6.20 4.64
C TRP A 169 -21.82 7.15 3.91
N THR A 170 -21.34 7.74 2.82
CA THR A 170 -22.17 8.53 1.91
C THR A 170 -22.82 7.61 0.89
N GLU A 171 -24.13 7.44 0.97
CA GLU A 171 -24.89 6.65 0.00
C GLU A 171 -25.00 7.37 -1.35
N SER A 172 -24.24 6.88 -2.34
CA SER A 172 -24.33 7.34 -3.74
C SER A 172 -23.82 6.28 -4.71
N SER A 173 -24.26 6.36 -5.97
CA SER A 173 -23.74 5.51 -7.05
C SER A 173 -22.24 5.71 -7.25
N ASP A 174 -21.76 6.95 -7.09
CA ASP A 174 -20.34 7.28 -7.27
C ASP A 174 -19.47 6.66 -6.17
N CYS A 175 -19.95 6.65 -4.93
CA CYS A 175 -19.28 6.00 -3.82
C CYS A 175 -19.29 4.47 -3.96
N GLN A 176 -20.39 3.90 -4.44
CA GLN A 176 -20.44 2.47 -4.75
C GLN A 176 -19.48 2.10 -5.90
N ALA A 177 -19.35 2.96 -6.92
CA ALA A 177 -18.41 2.75 -8.02
C ALA A 177 -16.94 2.73 -7.54
N LEU A 178 -16.59 3.47 -6.48
CA LEU A 178 -15.26 3.38 -5.87
C LEU A 178 -15.01 1.99 -5.26
N LYS A 179 -16.01 1.37 -4.62
CA LYS A 179 -15.88 -0.03 -4.13
C LYS A 179 -15.66 -1.00 -5.29
N THR A 180 -16.37 -0.83 -6.39
CA THR A 180 -16.18 -1.64 -7.61
C THR A 180 -14.76 -1.51 -8.18
N LYS A 181 -14.17 -0.30 -8.17
CA LYS A 181 -12.76 -0.12 -8.57
C LYS A 181 -11.79 -0.89 -7.67
N LEU A 182 -12.05 -0.94 -6.36
CA LEU A 182 -11.23 -1.74 -5.44
C LEU A 182 -11.38 -3.24 -5.74
N ASP A 183 -12.58 -3.70 -6.06
CA ASP A 183 -12.85 -5.10 -6.43
C ASP A 183 -12.17 -5.51 -7.75
N SER A 184 -11.98 -4.57 -8.68
CA SER A 184 -11.20 -4.78 -9.90
C SER A 184 -9.68 -4.68 -9.70
N GLY A 185 -9.21 -4.58 -8.45
CA GLY A 185 -7.79 -4.55 -8.11
C GLY A 185 -7.15 -3.15 -8.12
N CYS A 186 -7.94 -2.07 -8.22
CA CYS A 186 -7.38 -0.73 -8.13
C CYS A 186 -6.95 -0.42 -6.69
N PRO A 187 -5.74 0.15 -6.50
CA PRO A 187 -5.30 0.54 -5.17
C PRO A 187 -6.11 1.70 -4.58
N PHE A 188 -6.43 1.62 -3.29
CA PHE A 188 -7.13 2.65 -2.53
C PHE A 188 -6.48 4.03 -2.64
N PHE A 189 -5.15 4.09 -2.67
CA PHE A 189 -4.43 5.36 -2.74
C PHE A 189 -4.70 6.16 -4.03
N LEU A 190 -5.11 5.52 -5.12
CA LEU A 190 -5.52 6.20 -6.35
C LEU A 190 -6.92 6.83 -6.22
N LEU A 191 -7.76 6.32 -5.33
CA LEU A 191 -9.12 6.82 -5.08
C LEU A 191 -9.15 8.04 -4.15
N MET A 192 -8.02 8.39 -3.53
CA MET A 192 -7.88 9.59 -2.70
C MET A 192 -7.62 10.88 -3.52
N GLY A 193 -7.90 10.88 -4.83
CA GLY A 193 -7.66 12.04 -5.70
C GLY A 193 -6.17 12.33 -5.97
N ARG A 194 -5.29 11.35 -5.76
CA ARG A 194 -3.82 11.46 -5.97
C ARG A 194 -3.34 10.77 -7.25
N GLY A 195 -4.16 10.76 -8.30
CA GLY A 195 -3.70 10.38 -9.64
C GLY A 195 -2.61 11.34 -10.16
N PRO A 196 -1.84 10.95 -11.20
CA PRO A 196 -1.00 11.90 -11.92
C PRO A 196 -1.86 13.12 -12.30
N ARG A 197 -1.42 14.32 -11.93
CA ARG A 197 -2.01 15.54 -12.49
C ARG A 197 -1.47 15.67 -13.90
N ASN A 198 -2.37 15.84 -14.86
CA ASN A 198 -2.02 16.20 -16.24
C ASN A 198 -1.14 17.46 -16.25
#